data_AF-A0AAJ3PRP4-F1
#
_entry.id   AF-A0AAJ3PRP4-F1
#
_cell.length_a   1.000
_cell.length_b   1.000
_cell.length_c   1.000
_cell.angle_alpha   90.00
_cell.angle_beta   90.00
_cell.angle_gamma   90.00
#
_symmetry.space_group_name_H-M   'P 1'
#
loop_
_entity.id
_entity.type
_entity.pdbx_description
1 polymer ?
#
loop_
_entity_poly.entity_id
_entity_poly.type
_entity_poly.pdbx_seq_one_letter_code
_entity_poly.pdbx_strand_id
1 'polypeptide(L)'
;MLDIIIRSALDIVGRTERLIEASRRLLDGEGLDEVEFSELHYEIERLGDAVFVVDEAIRSLARSVECWPQAACAHGIQRTLH
;
A
#
# COMPACT_ATOMS: atom_id res chain seq x y z
N MET A 1 -8.72 -1.10 -16.78
CA MET A 1 -7.70 -0.04 -16.65
C MET A 1 -7.38 0.22 -15.19
N LEU A 2 -8.39 0.54 -14.36
CA LEU A 2 -8.24 0.65 -12.90
C LEU A 2 -7.64 -0.61 -12.24
N ASP A 3 -8.04 -1.82 -12.65
CA ASP A 3 -7.46 -3.07 -12.12
C ASP A 3 -5.96 -3.21 -12.37
N ILE A 4 -5.49 -2.74 -13.53
CA ILE A 4 -4.06 -2.76 -13.90
C ILE A 4 -3.29 -1.78 -13.02
N ILE A 5 -3.87 -0.59 -12.77
CA ILE A 5 -3.29 0.42 -11.89
C ILE A 5 -3.21 -0.11 -10.45
N ILE A 6 -4.29 -0.70 -9.93
CA ILE A 6 -4.34 -1.27 -8.58
C ILE A 6 -3.29 -2.38 -8.41
N ARG A 7 -3.21 -3.33 -9.36
CA ARG A 7 -2.18 -4.38 -9.31
C ARG A 7 -0.76 -3.83 -9.38
N SER A 8 -0.52 -2.86 -10.25
CA SER A 8 0.79 -2.21 -10.34
C SER A 8 1.14 -1.48 -9.06
N ALA A 9 0.18 -0.80 -8.43
CA ALA A 9 0.38 -0.07 -7.18
C ALA A 9 0.69 -1.04 -6.03
N LEU A 10 -0.02 -2.16 -5.92
CA LEU A 10 0.27 -3.22 -4.93
C LEU A 10 1.65 -3.85 -5.15
N ASP A 11 2.07 -4.08 -6.40
CA ASP A 11 3.41 -4.60 -6.70
C ASP A 11 4.51 -3.59 -6.31
N ILE A 12 4.30 -2.29 -6.56
CA ILE A 12 5.23 -1.24 -6.14
C ILE A 12 5.35 -1.21 -4.62
N VAL A 13 4.22 -1.21 -3.89
CA VAL A 13 4.20 -1.29 -2.42
C VAL A 13 5.01 -2.49 -1.93
N GLY A 14 4.72 -3.69 -2.45
CA GLY A 14 5.44 -4.89 -2.02
C GLY A 14 6.93 -4.87 -2.35
N ARG A 15 7.36 -4.18 -3.41
CA ARG A 15 8.80 -3.94 -3.68
C ARG A 15 9.40 -2.95 -2.69
N THR A 16 8.70 -1.89 -2.35
CA THR A 16 9.15 -0.88 -1.39
C THR A 16 9.26 -1.47 0.01
N GLU A 17 8.30 -2.31 0.44
CA GLU A 17 8.39 -3.04 1.72
C GLU A 17 9.65 -3.91 1.79
N ARG A 18 9.95 -4.66 0.72
CA ARG A 18 11.18 -5.46 0.63
C ARG A 18 12.44 -4.59 0.66
N LEU A 19 12.40 -3.40 0.06
CA LEU A 19 13.50 -2.45 0.10
C LEU A 19 13.72 -1.90 1.51
N ILE A 20 12.66 -1.52 2.20
CA ILE A 20 12.69 -1.05 3.60
C ILE A 20 13.27 -2.14 4.51
N GLU A 21 12.81 -3.38 4.35
CA GLU A 21 13.33 -4.52 5.10
C GLU A 21 14.81 -4.79 4.81
N ALA A 22 15.24 -4.67 3.55
CA ALA A 22 16.65 -4.77 3.20
C ALA A 22 17.48 -3.64 3.82
N SER A 23 16.97 -2.41 3.81
CA SER A 23 17.62 -1.26 4.44
C SER A 23 17.76 -1.43 5.95
N ARG A 24 16.73 -1.95 6.65
CA ARG A 24 16.81 -2.26 8.09
C ARG A 24 17.97 -3.22 8.39
N ARG A 25 18.09 -4.30 7.60
CA ARG A 25 19.16 -5.29 7.78
C ARG A 25 20.56 -4.74 7.49
N LEU A 26 20.68 -3.81 6.54
CA LEU A 26 21.94 -3.12 6.28
C LEU A 26 22.30 -2.21 7.45
N LEU A 27 21.32 -1.51 8.02
CA LEU A 27 21.50 -0.65 9.19
C LEU A 27 22.10 -1.42 10.38
N ASP A 28 21.58 -2.63 10.63
CA ASP A 28 22.05 -3.49 11.72
C ASP A 28 23.49 -4.01 11.52
N GLY A 29 24.00 -3.95 10.29
CA GLY A 29 25.32 -4.47 9.91
C GLY A 29 26.39 -3.40 9.68
N GLU A 30 26.04 -2.11 9.65
CA GLU A 30 26.97 -1.02 9.36
C GLU A 30 27.58 -0.42 10.62
N GLY A 31 28.88 -0.08 10.54
CA GLY A 31 29.62 0.65 11.59
C GLY A 31 29.35 2.15 11.56
N LEU A 32 28.08 2.54 11.45
CA LEU A 32 27.64 3.94 11.52
C LEU A 32 27.91 4.50 12.91
N ASP A 33 28.11 5.82 12.99
CA ASP A 33 28.03 6.47 14.30
C ASP A 33 26.58 6.51 14.82
N GLU A 34 26.42 6.76 16.11
CA GLU A 34 25.12 6.70 16.79
C GLU A 34 24.10 7.72 16.25
N VAL A 35 24.57 8.88 15.77
CA VAL A 35 23.71 9.93 15.20
C VAL A 35 23.26 9.50 13.82
N GLU A 36 24.20 9.08 12.96
CA GLU A 36 23.89 8.58 11.62
C GLU A 36 22.94 7.37 11.66
N PHE A 37 23.19 6.43 12.57
CA PHE A 37 22.30 5.29 12.79
C PHE A 37 20.90 5.74 13.21
N SER A 38 20.80 6.67 14.17
CA SER A 38 19.51 7.14 14.69
C SER A 38 18.69 7.87 13.64
N GLU A 39 19.32 8.75 12.86
CA GLU A 39 18.66 9.47 11.78
C GLU A 39 18.15 8.52 10.70
N LEU A 40 18.99 7.58 10.28
CA LEU A 40 18.65 6.66 9.21
C LEU A 40 17.63 5.62 9.67
N HIS A 41 17.69 5.18 10.93
CA HIS A 41 16.64 4.37 11.56
C HIS A 41 15.28 5.11 11.56
N TYR A 42 15.27 6.37 11.99
CA TYR A 42 14.05 7.19 12.00
C TYR A 42 13.45 7.35 10.60
N GLU A 43 14.27 7.61 9.59
CA GLU A 43 13.80 7.75 8.22
C GLU A 43 13.25 6.44 7.64
N ILE A 44 13.86 5.30 7.99
CA ILE A 44 13.36 3.97 7.61
C ILE A 44 11.98 3.70 8.23
N GLU A 45 11.81 4.00 9.52
CA GLU A 45 10.50 3.86 10.17
C GLU A 45 9.45 4.77 9.54
N ARG A 46 9.80 6.03 9.26
CA ARG A 46 8.90 6.99 8.60
C ARG A 46 8.50 6.52 7.19
N LEU A 47 9.42 5.91 6.45
CA LEU A 47 9.11 5.30 5.16
C LEU A 47 8.18 4.09 5.31
N GLY A 48 8.39 3.26 6.35
CA GLY A 48 7.51 2.15 6.69
C GLY A 48 6.07 2.61 6.92
N ASP A 49 5.88 3.63 7.75
CA ASP A 49 4.57 4.21 8.03
C ASP A 49 3.89 4.75 6.75
N ALA A 50 4.65 5.46 5.92
CA ALA A 50 4.12 5.99 4.67
C ALA A 50 3.67 4.88 3.70
N VAL A 51 4.47 3.82 3.57
CA VAL A 51 4.12 2.66 2.72
C VAL A 51 2.90 1.95 3.25
N PHE A 52 2.77 1.77 4.56
CA PHE A 52 1.60 1.18 5.20
C PHE A 52 0.31 1.97 4.87
N VAL A 53 0.34 3.30 4.99
CA VAL A 53 -0.81 4.15 4.65
C VAL A 53 -1.19 4.02 3.18
N VAL A 54 -0.19 4.01 2.28
CA VAL A 54 -0.41 3.89 0.84
C VAL A 54 -1.02 2.52 0.50
N ASP A 55 -0.50 1.45 1.08
CA ASP A 55 -0.99 0.09 0.91
C ASP A 55 -2.46 -0.05 1.32
N GLU A 56 -2.82 0.45 2.50
CA GLU A 56 -4.22 0.41 2.97
C GLU A 56 -5.13 1.27 2.09
N ALA A 57 -4.67 2.42 1.60
CA ALA A 57 -5.42 3.24 0.66
C ALA A 57 -5.68 2.51 -0.66
N ILE A 58 -4.67 1.81 -1.21
CA ILE A 58 -4.81 1.02 -2.44
C ILE A 58 -5.77 -0.15 -2.22
N ARG A 59 -5.67 -0.86 -1.09
CA ARG A 59 -6.59 -1.96 -0.77
C ARG A 59 -8.02 -1.47 -0.55
N SER A 60 -8.21 -0.33 0.12
CA SER A 60 -9.51 0.30 0.27
C SER A 60 -10.11 0.67 -1.09
N LEU A 61 -9.30 1.25 -1.98
CA LEU A 61 -9.71 1.52 -3.36
C LEU A 61 -10.09 0.24 -4.10
N ALA A 62 -9.28 -0.83 -3.99
CA ALA A 62 -9.58 -2.11 -4.63
C ALA A 62 -10.92 -2.69 -4.18
N ARG A 63 -11.17 -2.74 -2.87
CA ARG A 63 -12.46 -3.19 -2.30
C ARG A 63 -13.61 -2.32 -2.80
N SER A 64 -13.41 -1.00 -2.91
CA SER A 64 -14.45 -0.10 -3.41
C SER A 64 -14.82 -0.41 -4.87
N VAL A 65 -13.83 -0.65 -5.74
CA VAL A 65 -14.04 -0.97 -7.15
C VAL A 65 -14.73 -2.32 -7.31
N GLU A 66 -14.38 -3.32 -6.49
CA GLU A 66 -15.02 -4.65 -6.50
C GLU A 66 -16.50 -4.60 -6.08
N CYS A 67 -16.91 -3.63 -5.28
CA CYS A 67 -18.30 -3.47 -4.80
C CYS A 67 -19.23 -2.73 -5.80
N TRP A 68 -18.69 -2.05 -6.81
CA TRP A 68 -19.48 -1.30 -7.80
C TRP A 68 -20.47 -2.14 -8.64
N PRO A 69 -20.13 -3.38 -9.07
CA PRO A 69 -21.07 -4.22 -9.82
C PRO A 69 -22.31 -4.61 -9.01
N GLN A 70 -22.17 -4.79 -7.70
CA GLN A 70 -23.29 -5.20 -6.83
C GLN A 70 -24.27 -4.04 -6.60
N ALA A 71 -23.79 -2.80 -6.48
CA ALA A 71 -24.63 -1.62 -6.35
C ALA A 71 -25.44 -1.33 -7.63
N ALA A 72 -24.82 -1.52 -8.80
CA ALA A 72 -25.50 -1.34 -10.09
C ALA A 72 -26.62 -2.37 -10.32
N CYS A 73 -26.41 -3.64 -9.94
CA CYS A 73 -27.45 -4.68 -10.04
C CYS A 73 -28.61 -4.46 -9.05
N ALA A 74 -28.33 -3.99 -7.82
CA ALA A 74 -29.37 -3.71 -6.83
C ALA A 74 -30.35 -2.61 -7.29
N HIS A 75 -29.86 -1.61 -8.04
CA HIS A 75 -30.70 -0.51 -8.55
C HIS A 75 -31.42 -0.84 -9.87
N GLY A 76 -30.96 -1.84 -10.61
CA GLY A 76 -31.64 -2.33 -11.82
C GLY A 76 -32.91 -3.13 -11.52
N ILE A 77 -32.89 -3.95 -10.45
CA ILE A 77 -34.00 -4.86 -10.10
C ILE A 77 -35.21 -4.11 -9.52
N GLN A 78 -35.01 -2.93 -8.90
CA GLN A 78 -36.12 -2.13 -8.37
C GLN A 78 -36.96 -1.41 -9.44
N ARG A 79 -36.55 -1.36 -10.71
CA ARG A 79 -37.27 -0.62 -11.76
C ARG A 79 -38.19 -1.48 -12.66
N THR A 80 -38.27 -2.79 -12.46
CA THR A 80 -39.04 -3.68 -13.36
C THR A 80 -40.22 -4.39 -12.70
N LEU A 81 -40.81 -3.80 -11.65
CA LEU A 81 -42.14 -4.21 -11.18
C LEU A 81 -43.15 -3.12 -11.56
N HIS A 82 -43.70 -3.24 -12.75
CA HIS A 82 -44.94 -2.57 -13.17
C HIS A 82 -45.85 -3.59 -13.86
#